data_AF-A0A843HJT5-F1
#
_entry.id   AF-A0A843HJT5-F1
#
_cell.length_a   1.000
_cell.length_b   1.000
_cell.length_c   1.000
_cell.angle_alpha   90.00
_cell.angle_beta   90.00
_cell.angle_gamma   90.00
#
_symmetry.space_group_name_H-M   'P 1'
#
loop_
_entity.id
_entity.type
_entity.pdbx_description
1 polymer ?
#
loop_
_entity_poly.entity_id
_entity_poly.type
_entity_poly.pdbx_seq_one_letter_code
_entity_poly.pdbx_strand_id
1 'polypeptide(L)'
;MVSNIVKLAKIALADVDRAKVVALIDCINLTNQEKEIVIKTELEGLRLYDMADNLSLSLDSISHIKQSAMRKIGVYLTQKLQ
;
A
#
# COMPACT_ATOMS: atom_id res chain seq x y z
N MET A 1 3.29 -9.78 14.64
CA MET A 1 1.85 -9.52 14.44
C MET A 1 1.64 -9.02 13.02
N VAL A 2 1.11 -9.84 12.11
CA VAL A 2 0.68 -9.36 10.79
C VAL A 2 -0.55 -8.50 11.02
N SER A 3 -0.40 -7.18 10.86
CA SER A 3 -1.38 -6.16 11.21
C SER A 3 -2.77 -6.51 10.66
N ASN A 4 -3.81 -6.47 11.52
CA ASN A 4 -5.19 -6.79 11.17
C ASN A 4 -5.72 -5.96 9.98
N ILE A 5 -5.11 -4.80 9.70
CA ILE A 5 -5.40 -3.96 8.53
C ILE A 5 -5.01 -4.65 7.21
N VAL A 6 -3.88 -5.36 7.16
CA VAL A 6 -3.46 -6.11 5.96
C VAL A 6 -4.33 -7.35 5.75
N LYS A 7 -4.82 -7.96 6.84
CA LYS A 7 -5.80 -9.05 6.76
C LYS A 7 -7.16 -8.56 6.29
N LEU A 8 -7.64 -7.42 6.79
CA LEU A 8 -8.89 -6.79 6.34
C LEU A 8 -8.78 -6.33 4.88
N ALA A 9 -7.64 -5.74 4.49
CA ALA A 9 -7.35 -5.43 3.10
C ALA A 9 -7.31 -6.70 2.25
N LYS A 10 -6.66 -7.78 2.68
CA LYS A 10 -6.61 -9.07 1.96
C LYS A 10 -7.97 -9.74 1.80
N ILE A 11 -8.82 -9.70 2.83
CA ILE A 11 -10.18 -10.25 2.81
C ILE A 11 -11.09 -9.40 1.92
N ALA A 12 -10.90 -8.07 1.87
CA ALA A 12 -11.51 -7.24 0.85
C ALA A 12 -10.92 -7.54 -0.56
N LEU A 13 -9.62 -7.71 -0.68
CA LEU A 13 -8.87 -7.89 -1.94
C LEU A 13 -9.10 -9.22 -2.66
N ALA A 14 -9.63 -10.25 -2.00
CA ALA A 14 -9.87 -11.55 -2.64
C ALA A 14 -10.99 -11.50 -3.70
N ASP A 15 -11.87 -10.49 -3.65
CA ASP A 15 -12.96 -10.26 -4.62
C ASP A 15 -13.13 -8.78 -5.03
N VAL A 16 -12.26 -7.88 -4.55
CA VAL A 16 -12.29 -6.46 -4.92
C VAL A 16 -11.39 -6.26 -6.14
N ASP A 17 -12.07 -6.16 -7.29
CA ASP A 17 -11.61 -5.60 -8.56
C ASP A 17 -10.42 -4.64 -8.35
N ARG A 18 -9.23 -4.98 -8.89
CA ARG A 18 -7.98 -4.20 -8.74
C ARG A 18 -8.21 -2.70 -8.94
N ALA A 19 -9.12 -2.35 -9.84
CA ALA A 19 -9.56 -0.98 -10.11
C ALA A 19 -10.13 -0.26 -8.88
N LYS A 20 -10.91 -0.94 -8.04
CA LYS A 20 -11.49 -0.37 -6.80
C LYS A 20 -10.41 -0.10 -5.75
N VAL A 21 -9.39 -0.95 -5.64
CA VAL A 21 -8.29 -0.72 -4.70
C VAL A 21 -7.39 0.41 -5.18
N VAL A 22 -7.11 0.49 -6.48
CA VAL A 22 -6.41 1.64 -7.07
C VAL A 22 -7.22 2.93 -6.87
N ALA A 23 -8.54 2.91 -7.09
CA ALA A 23 -9.40 4.07 -6.86
C ALA A 23 -9.43 4.50 -5.37
N LEU A 24 -9.41 3.55 -4.43
CA LEU A 24 -9.28 3.83 -3.00
C LEU A 24 -7.92 4.46 -2.67
N ILE A 25 -6.84 3.93 -3.26
CA ILE A 25 -5.48 4.50 -3.13
C ILE A 25 -5.44 5.93 -3.69
N ASP A 26 -6.15 6.20 -4.78
CA ASP A 26 -6.23 7.54 -5.38
C ASP A 26 -7.01 8.54 -4.53
N CYS A 27 -8.00 8.06 -3.77
CA CYS A 27 -8.74 8.88 -2.81
C CYS A 27 -7.91 9.28 -1.57
N ILE A 28 -6.75 8.64 -1.38
CA ILE A 28 -5.85 8.90 -0.25
C ILE A 28 -4.74 9.83 -0.73
N ASN A 29 -4.38 10.83 0.08
CA ASN A 29 -3.34 11.80 -0.24
C ASN A 29 -1.91 11.19 -0.11
N LEU A 30 -1.64 10.19 -0.95
CA LEU A 30 -0.35 9.54 -1.11
C LEU A 30 0.46 10.25 -2.20
N THR A 31 1.79 10.29 -2.02
CA THR A 31 2.69 10.70 -3.10
C THR A 31 2.72 9.66 -4.20
N ASN A 32 3.16 10.03 -5.41
CA ASN A 32 3.29 9.09 -6.52
C ASN A 32 4.19 7.89 -6.17
N GLN A 33 5.29 8.13 -5.43
CA GLN A 33 6.17 7.07 -4.95
C GLN A 33 5.49 6.14 -3.93
N GLU A 34 4.74 6.71 -2.98
CA GLU A 34 3.94 5.92 -2.02
C GLU A 34 2.91 5.03 -2.73
N LYS A 35 2.19 5.59 -3.72
CA LYS A 35 1.23 4.85 -4.53
C LYS A 35 1.89 3.71 -5.29
N GLU A 36 2.98 4.00 -5.99
CA GLU A 36 3.69 3.00 -6.80
C GLU A 36 4.20 1.84 -5.94
N ILE A 37 4.81 2.14 -4.79
CA ILE A 37 5.32 1.12 -3.88
C ILE A 37 4.18 0.27 -3.31
N VAL A 38 3.06 0.87 -2.91
CA VAL A 38 1.91 0.12 -2.39
C VAL A 38 1.29 -0.76 -3.48
N ILE A 39 1.06 -0.22 -4.68
CA ILE A 39 0.47 -0.98 -5.79
C ILE A 39 1.35 -2.18 -6.15
N LYS A 40 2.64 -1.95 -6.40
CA LYS A 40 3.55 -3.02 -6.82
C LYS A 40 3.73 -4.08 -5.73
N THR A 41 3.78 -3.68 -4.46
CA THR A 41 4.07 -4.63 -3.37
C THR A 41 2.83 -5.32 -2.79
N GLU A 42 1.68 -4.64 -2.73
CA GLU A 42 0.45 -5.20 -2.13
C GLU A 42 -0.51 -5.76 -3.19
N LEU A 43 -0.53 -5.23 -4.41
CA LEU A 43 -1.42 -5.72 -5.49
C LEU A 43 -0.71 -6.67 -6.45
N GLU A 44 0.55 -6.38 -6.78
CA GLU A 44 1.31 -7.17 -7.77
C GLU A 44 2.26 -8.19 -7.11
N GLY A 45 2.41 -8.15 -5.79
CA GLY A 45 3.24 -9.09 -5.02
C GLY A 45 4.74 -8.92 -5.23
N LEU A 46 5.19 -7.79 -5.77
CA LEU A 46 6.61 -7.49 -5.96
C LEU A 46 7.32 -7.41 -4.61
N ARG A 47 8.50 -8.03 -4.51
CA ARG A 47 9.25 -8.01 -3.26
C ARG A 47 9.92 -6.65 -3.07
N LEU A 48 10.14 -6.25 -1.82
CA LEU A 48 10.66 -4.92 -1.51
C LEU A 48 12.09 -4.70 -2.04
N TYR A 49 12.90 -5.75 -2.11
CA TYR A 49 14.25 -5.66 -2.67
C TYR A 49 14.21 -5.45 -4.19
N ASP A 50 13.32 -6.13 -4.92
CA ASP A 50 13.14 -5.89 -6.36
C ASP A 50 12.68 -4.45 -6.62
N MET A 51 11.87 -3.90 -5.71
CA MET A 51 11.42 -2.51 -5.79
C MET A 51 12.55 -1.51 -5.48
N ALA A 52 13.43 -1.85 -4.54
CA ALA A 52 14.62 -1.05 -4.21
C ALA A 52 15.55 -0.95 -5.42
N ASP A 53 15.79 -2.06 -6.11
CA ASP A 53 16.58 -2.12 -7.34
C ASP A 53 15.91 -1.31 -8.47
N ASN A 54 14.61 -1.52 -8.70
CA ASN A 54 13.85 -0.82 -9.76
C ASN A 54 13.79 0.70 -9.57
N LEU A 55 13.69 1.16 -8.32
CA LEU A 55 13.63 2.59 -8.01
C LEU A 55 15.00 3.20 -7.71
N SER A 56 16.08 2.41 -7.73
CA SER A 56 17.42 2.85 -7.31
C SER A 56 17.41 3.52 -5.92
N LEU A 57 16.61 2.97 -5.01
CA LEU A 57 16.48 3.43 -3.62
C LEU A 57 17.00 2.34 -2.68
N SER A 58 17.40 2.71 -1.46
CA SER A 58 17.74 1.71 -0.46
C SER A 58 16.49 0.94 0.00
N LEU A 59 16.69 -0.32 0.39
CA LEU A 59 15.60 -1.14 0.97
C LEU A 59 14.95 -0.45 2.18
N ASP A 60 15.76 0.24 2.99
CA ASP A 60 15.27 1.00 4.15
C ASP A 60 14.39 2.18 3.73
N SER A 61 14.77 2.91 2.67
CA SER A 61 13.94 3.98 2.12
C SER A 61 12.62 3.44 1.58
N ILE A 62 12.63 2.35 0.81
CA ILE A 62 11.40 1.71 0.32
C ILE A 62 10.51 1.24 1.47
N SER A 63 11.10 0.63 2.50
CA SER A 63 10.39 0.19 3.70
C SER A 63 9.74 1.37 4.42
N HIS A 64 10.47 2.47 4.59
CA HIS A 64 9.95 3.70 5.20
C HIS A 64 8.80 4.31 4.39
N ILE A 65 8.96 4.43 3.08
CA ILE A 65 7.92 4.98 2.20
C ILE A 65 6.66 4.11 2.25
N LYS A 66 6.83 2.78 2.21
CA LYS A 66 5.73 1.83 2.34
C LYS A 66 5.01 1.98 3.67
N GLN A 67 5.74 2.07 4.78
CA GLN A 67 5.16 2.25 6.11
C GLN A 67 4.38 3.58 6.21
N SER A 68 4.92 4.67 5.67
CA SER A 68 4.23 5.97 5.58
C SER A 68 2.90 5.84 4.83
N ALA A 69 2.92 5.21 3.65
CA ALA A 69 1.73 4.99 2.83
C ALA A 69 0.66 4.16 3.57
N MET A 70 1.07 3.05 4.19
CA MET A 70 0.16 2.18 4.95
C MET A 70 -0.45 2.89 6.17
N ARG A 71 0.30 3.78 6.83
CA ARG A 71 -0.23 4.61 7.92
C ARG A 71 -1.30 5.56 7.40
N LYS A 72 -1.07 6.26 6.28
CA LYS A 72 -2.06 7.17 5.68
C LYS A 72 -3.33 6.41 5.27
N ILE A 73 -3.18 5.22 4.68
CA ILE A 73 -4.31 4.33 4.35
C ILE A 73 -5.09 3.96 5.62
N GLY A 74 -4.40 3.55 6.68
CA GLY A 74 -5.04 3.20 7.95
C GLY A 74 -5.84 4.36 8.57
N VAL A 75 -5.29 5.58 8.54
CA VAL A 75 -5.97 6.79 9.02
C VAL A 75 -7.23 7.07 8.20
N TYR A 76 -7.12 7.03 6.87
CA TYR A 76 -8.26 7.27 5.97
C TYR A 76 -9.39 6.27 6.20
N LEU A 77 -9.07 4.98 6.29
CA LEU A 77 -10.07 3.94 6.55
C LEU A 77 -10.75 4.11 7.91
N THR A 78 -10.00 4.49 8.94
CA THR A 78 -10.56 4.75 10.27
C THR A 78 -11.54 5.92 10.25
N GLN A 79 -11.22 7.00 9.53
CA GLN A 79 -12.11 8.17 9.39
C GLN A 79 -13.38 7.87 8.60
N LYS A 80 -13.37 6.89 7.67
CA LYS A 80 -14.54 6.51 6.87
C LYS A 80 -15.47 5.51 7.56
N LEU A 81 -15.01 4.88 8.64
CA LEU A 81 -15.79 3.91 9.43
C LEU A 81 -16.43 4.53 10.69
N GLN A 82 -16.18 5.81 10.94
CA GLN A 82 -16.88 6.64 11.94
C GLN A 82 -18.07 7.35 11.29
#